data_AF-A0A2N9G924-F1
#
_entry.id   AF-A0A2N9G924-F1
#
_cell.length_a   1.000
_cell.length_b   1.000
_cell.length_c   1.000
_cell.angle_alpha   90.00
_cell.angle_beta   90.00
_cell.angle_gamma   90.00
#
_symmetry.space_group_name_H-M   'P 1'
#
loop_
_entity.id
_entity.type
_entity.pdbx_description
1 polymer ?
#
loop_
_entity_poly.entity_id
_entity_poly.type
_entity_poly.pdbx_seq_one_letter_code
_entity_poly.pdbx_strand_id
1 'polypeptide(L)'
;MSELASPPNSGMFDPIQISPAVIPHYPFPGEPLPPMYPIFPTSYEPNLTGKCPVNFSLLSSLMDKTASDCTQPLAEIVGNVICCPQLSSLLRIFQGFYSINSDKLVLQDAVANYCFTDVISILASRGANHTIPTLCSVKSSNLTGGSCPVKDVVTFEKTVNASKLLEACSTVDPLKECCRPVCQPAIMDATLKISGRQLTMDENKNMVGEFNHIDALADCKGVVYSYLSRKLPLDAANTTFRILSACKINKGTGF
;
A
#
# COMPACT_ATOMS: atom_id res chain seq x y z
N MET A 1 34.60 -16.08 -54.82
CA MET A 1 34.69 -17.37 -54.09
C MET A 1 34.41 -17.04 -52.64
N SER A 2 33.22 -17.39 -52.14
CA SER A 2 32.83 -17.17 -50.73
C SER A 2 33.49 -18.22 -49.85
N GLU A 3 34.24 -17.79 -48.84
CA GLU A 3 34.62 -18.66 -47.72
C GLU A 3 33.41 -18.83 -46.80
N LEU A 4 32.88 -20.04 -46.76
CA LEU A 4 31.86 -20.44 -45.78
C LEU A 4 32.57 -20.81 -44.47
N ALA A 5 32.26 -20.12 -43.38
CA ALA A 5 32.71 -20.49 -42.04
C ALA A 5 32.15 -21.88 -41.68
N SER A 6 33.03 -22.79 -41.24
CA SER A 6 32.65 -24.13 -40.80
C SER A 6 31.90 -24.07 -39.47
N PRO A 7 30.83 -24.85 -39.26
CA PRO A 7 30.14 -24.90 -37.99
C PRO A 7 31.01 -25.57 -36.91
N PRO A 8 30.90 -25.17 -35.63
CA PRO A 8 31.71 -25.76 -34.58
C PRO A 8 31.28 -27.21 -34.33
N ASN A 9 32.27 -28.09 -34.11
CA ASN A 9 32.05 -29.50 -33.81
C ASN A 9 31.16 -29.66 -32.57
N SER A 10 30.11 -30.47 -32.69
CA SER A 10 29.26 -30.91 -31.59
C SER A 10 30.06 -31.78 -30.61
N GLY A 11 30.78 -31.13 -29.70
CA GLY A 11 31.38 -31.76 -28.53
C GLY A 11 30.29 -32.12 -27.53
N MET A 12 30.34 -33.35 -27.03
CA MET A 12 29.50 -33.82 -25.93
C MET A 12 29.74 -32.89 -24.72
N PHE A 13 28.69 -32.17 -24.29
CA PHE A 13 28.79 -31.34 -23.09
C PHE A 13 28.94 -32.26 -21.87
N ASP A 14 30.11 -32.24 -21.24
CA ASP A 14 30.26 -32.81 -19.91
C ASP A 14 29.33 -32.06 -18.94
N PRO A 15 28.72 -32.76 -17.96
CA PRO A 15 27.87 -32.11 -16.97
C PRO A 15 28.67 -31.02 -16.25
N ILE A 16 28.12 -29.81 -16.20
CA ILE A 16 28.65 -28.73 -15.36
C ILE A 16 28.70 -29.25 -13.92
N GLN A 17 29.90 -29.48 -13.39
CA GLN A 17 30.08 -29.78 -11.97
C GLN A 17 29.78 -28.51 -11.17
N ILE A 18 28.52 -28.34 -10.78
CA ILE A 18 28.14 -27.37 -9.77
C ILE A 18 28.69 -27.94 -8.45
N SER A 19 29.75 -27.32 -7.92
CA SER A 19 30.24 -27.62 -6.57
C SER A 19 29.06 -27.55 -5.58
N PRO A 20 28.95 -28.48 -4.62
CA PRO A 20 27.80 -28.53 -3.73
C PRO A 20 27.63 -27.17 -3.07
N ALA A 21 26.39 -26.64 -3.15
CA ALA A 21 26.03 -25.34 -2.62
C ALA A 21 26.62 -25.18 -1.22
N VAL A 22 27.60 -24.28 -1.09
CA VAL A 22 28.03 -23.80 0.22
C VAL A 22 26.84 -23.03 0.75
N ILE A 23 26.00 -23.72 1.54
CA ILE A 23 24.94 -23.05 2.30
C ILE A 23 25.69 -22.11 3.24
N PRO A 24 25.52 -20.78 3.10
CA PRO A 24 26.16 -19.84 4.00
C PRO A 24 25.75 -20.20 5.42
N HIS A 25 26.72 -20.46 6.29
CA HIS A 25 26.42 -20.73 7.69
C HIS A 25 25.80 -19.48 8.29
N TYR A 26 24.53 -19.56 8.66
CA TYR A 26 23.84 -18.49 9.37
C TYR A 26 24.37 -18.46 10.81
N PRO A 27 25.02 -17.36 11.24
CA PRO A 27 25.68 -17.30 12.55
C PRO A 27 24.71 -17.28 13.74
N PHE A 28 23.39 -17.19 13.50
CA PHE A 28 22.38 -17.07 14.55
C PHE A 28 21.26 -18.13 14.43
N PRO A 29 21.55 -19.42 14.66
CA PRO A 29 20.52 -20.47 14.62
C PRO A 29 19.47 -20.22 15.70
N GLY A 30 18.33 -19.62 15.34
CA GLY A 30 17.22 -19.32 16.25
C GLY A 30 16.44 -18.05 15.90
N GLU A 31 17.01 -17.11 15.15
CA GLU A 31 16.28 -15.96 14.64
C GLU A 31 15.60 -16.29 13.30
N PRO A 32 14.32 -15.92 13.11
CA PRO A 32 13.70 -16.01 11.80
C PRO A 32 14.48 -15.11 10.85
N LEU A 33 15.05 -15.70 9.80
CA LEU A 33 15.71 -14.96 8.73
C LEU A 33 14.76 -13.86 8.27
N PRO A 34 15.19 -12.58 8.25
CA PRO A 34 14.35 -11.55 7.64
C PRO A 34 14.08 -12.00 6.21
N PRO A 35 12.82 -11.92 5.74
CA PRO A 35 12.50 -12.33 4.39
C PRO A 35 13.43 -11.60 3.43
N MET A 36 14.20 -12.37 2.63
CA MET A 36 15.11 -11.79 1.64
C MET A 36 14.25 -11.11 0.58
N TYR A 37 14.07 -9.81 0.73
CA TYR A 37 13.49 -8.97 -0.30
C TYR A 37 14.56 -8.68 -1.36
N PRO A 38 14.28 -8.88 -2.65
CA PRO A 38 15.22 -8.47 -3.66
C PRO A 38 15.31 -6.94 -3.63
N ILE A 39 16.51 -6.43 -3.34
CA ILE A 39 16.80 -5.01 -3.43
C ILE A 39 17.29 -4.74 -4.84
N PHE A 40 16.51 -3.96 -5.59
CA PHE A 40 16.90 -3.51 -6.91
C PHE A 40 17.63 -2.17 -6.77
N PRO A 41 18.87 -2.04 -7.28
CA PRO A 41 19.55 -0.76 -7.26
C PRO A 41 18.77 0.27 -8.06
N THR A 42 18.85 1.54 -7.64
CA THR A 42 18.27 2.65 -8.38
C THR A 42 18.87 2.68 -9.79
N SER A 43 18.02 2.55 -10.81
CA SER A 43 18.44 2.45 -12.21
C SER A 43 18.71 3.81 -12.85
N TYR A 44 18.10 4.88 -12.32
CA TYR A 44 18.31 6.27 -12.73
C TYR A 44 17.85 7.25 -11.64
N GLU A 45 18.26 8.50 -11.72
CA GLU A 45 17.78 9.54 -10.79
C GLU A 45 16.36 10.02 -11.20
N PRO A 46 15.34 9.87 -10.33
CA PRO A 46 13.97 10.23 -10.69
C PRO A 46 13.81 11.75 -10.81
N ASN A 47 13.15 12.21 -11.87
CA ASN A 47 12.79 13.62 -12.02
C ASN A 47 11.57 13.95 -11.13
N LEU A 48 11.83 14.57 -9.98
CA LEU A 48 10.80 14.95 -9.01
C LEU A 48 10.27 16.36 -9.28
N THR A 49 8.99 16.58 -9.00
CA THR A 49 8.34 17.88 -9.13
C THR A 49 8.87 18.93 -8.16
N GLY A 50 9.45 18.50 -7.04
CA GLY A 50 9.96 19.37 -5.97
C GLY A 50 8.85 20.10 -5.19
N LYS A 51 7.58 19.76 -5.42
CA LYS A 51 6.41 20.44 -4.83
C LYS A 51 5.69 19.61 -3.79
N CYS A 52 6.05 18.33 -3.65
CA CYS A 52 5.54 17.49 -2.56
C CYS A 52 6.28 17.81 -1.25
N PRO A 53 5.60 18.27 -0.18
CA PRO A 53 6.23 18.68 1.07
C PRO A 53 6.53 17.48 1.99
N VAL A 54 7.09 16.40 1.43
CA VAL A 54 7.40 15.16 2.17
C VAL A 54 8.84 14.76 1.92
N ASN A 55 9.54 14.38 3.00
CA ASN A 55 10.86 13.80 2.92
C ASN A 55 10.77 12.29 2.65
N PHE A 56 10.95 11.91 1.38
CA PHE A 56 10.86 10.52 0.93
C PHE A 56 11.96 9.61 1.51
N SER A 57 13.08 10.14 1.99
CA SER A 57 14.12 9.33 2.63
C SER A 57 13.61 8.60 3.88
N LEU A 58 12.64 9.18 4.59
CA LEU A 58 12.01 8.58 5.77
C LEU A 58 11.06 7.43 5.42
N LEU A 59 10.65 7.31 4.15
CA LEU A 59 9.82 6.24 3.63
C LEU A 59 10.61 5.30 2.70
N SER A 60 11.95 5.42 2.64
CA SER A 60 12.75 4.70 1.64
C SER A 60 12.59 3.19 1.73
N SER A 61 12.63 2.60 2.93
CA SER A 61 12.47 1.16 3.11
C SER A 61 11.11 0.65 2.61
N LEU A 62 10.05 1.43 2.80
CA LEU A 62 8.72 1.13 2.32
C LEU A 62 8.61 1.27 0.80
N MET A 63 9.29 2.26 0.22
CA MET A 63 9.38 2.45 -1.22
C MET A 63 10.18 1.32 -1.88
N ASP A 64 11.30 0.90 -1.30
CA ASP A 64 12.10 -0.24 -1.78
C ASP A 64 11.27 -1.53 -1.79
N LYS A 65 10.56 -1.79 -0.68
CA LYS A 65 9.63 -2.92 -0.58
C LYS A 65 8.52 -2.85 -1.62
N THR A 66 7.96 -1.67 -1.86
CA THR A 66 6.89 -1.50 -2.86
C THR A 66 7.41 -1.67 -4.28
N ALA A 67 8.59 -1.16 -4.60
CA ALA A 67 9.21 -1.32 -5.90
C ALA A 67 9.52 -2.79 -6.20
N SER A 68 9.98 -3.53 -5.19
CA SER A 68 10.22 -4.96 -5.32
C SER A 68 8.93 -5.80 -5.40
N ASP A 69 7.86 -5.45 -4.66
CA ASP A 69 6.55 -6.12 -4.81
C ASP A 69 5.91 -5.87 -6.18
N CYS A 70 6.29 -4.78 -6.84
CA CYS A 70 5.72 -4.33 -8.09
C CYS A 70 6.71 -4.31 -9.26
N THR A 71 7.78 -5.12 -9.22
CA THR A 71 8.77 -5.17 -10.29
C THR A 71 8.15 -5.65 -11.61
N GLN A 72 8.61 -5.13 -12.75
CA GLN A 72 8.02 -5.36 -14.09
C GLN A 72 7.64 -6.81 -14.46
N PRO A 73 8.43 -7.87 -14.20
CA PRO A 73 8.06 -9.22 -14.60
C PRO A 73 6.99 -9.84 -13.69
N LEU A 74 6.85 -9.31 -12.47
CA LEU A 74 6.03 -9.92 -11.42
C LEU A 74 4.70 -9.17 -11.25
N ALA A 75 4.69 -7.85 -11.44
CA ALA A 75 3.52 -7.00 -11.22
C ALA A 75 2.28 -7.44 -12.02
N GLU A 76 2.45 -7.89 -13.26
CA GLU A 76 1.30 -8.34 -14.08
C GLU A 76 0.72 -9.68 -13.60
N ILE A 77 1.54 -10.53 -12.98
CA ILE A 77 1.14 -11.89 -12.54
C ILE A 77 0.53 -11.85 -11.14
N VAL A 78 1.18 -11.16 -10.20
CA VAL A 78 0.76 -11.10 -8.78
C VAL A 78 0.22 -9.72 -8.39
N GLY A 79 -0.13 -8.90 -9.38
CA GLY A 79 -0.59 -7.52 -9.21
C GLY A 79 -1.64 -7.37 -8.13
N ASN A 80 -2.71 -8.16 -8.24
CA ASN A 80 -3.86 -8.08 -7.36
C ASN A 80 -3.59 -8.55 -5.91
N VAL A 81 -2.59 -9.41 -5.69
CA VAL A 81 -2.35 -10.08 -4.40
C VAL A 81 -1.14 -9.54 -3.64
N ILE A 82 -0.14 -9.02 -4.35
CA ILE A 82 1.12 -8.55 -3.76
C ILE A 82 1.32 -7.06 -4.06
N CYS A 83 1.47 -6.70 -5.33
CA CYS A 83 1.82 -5.33 -5.72
C CYS A 83 0.77 -4.29 -5.30
N CYS A 84 -0.50 -4.47 -5.67
CA CYS A 84 -1.53 -3.47 -5.41
C CYS A 84 -1.87 -3.32 -3.92
N PRO A 85 -1.92 -4.40 -3.11
CA PRO A 85 -1.96 -4.28 -1.65
C PRO A 85 -0.79 -3.48 -1.08
N GLN A 86 0.43 -3.71 -1.57
CA GLN A 86 1.63 -3.01 -1.10
C GLN A 86 1.63 -1.54 -1.52
N LEU A 87 1.26 -1.22 -2.76
CA LEU A 87 1.12 0.16 -3.23
C LEU A 87 0.03 0.90 -2.45
N SER A 88 -1.14 0.27 -2.24
CA SER A 88 -2.23 0.88 -1.46
C SER A 88 -1.80 1.15 -0.03
N SER A 89 -1.03 0.23 0.56
CA SER A 89 -0.41 0.40 1.89
C SER A 89 0.55 1.59 1.90
N LEU A 90 1.47 1.68 0.94
CA LEU A 90 2.40 2.80 0.78
C LEU A 90 1.66 4.14 0.71
N LEU A 91 0.63 4.25 -0.15
CA LEU A 91 -0.11 5.50 -0.32
C LEU A 91 -0.84 5.91 0.97
N ARG A 92 -1.41 4.97 1.73
CA ARG A 92 -2.05 5.26 3.02
C ARG A 92 -1.04 5.73 4.07
N ILE A 93 0.11 5.04 4.16
CA ILE A 93 1.19 5.42 5.07
C ILE A 93 1.73 6.79 4.71
N PHE A 94 1.90 7.06 3.42
CA PHE A 94 2.30 8.36 2.91
C PHE A 94 1.32 9.47 3.34
N GLN A 95 0.00 9.26 3.24
CA GLN A 95 -0.99 10.22 3.74
C GLN A 95 -0.88 10.44 5.24
N GLY A 96 -0.68 9.39 6.03
CA GLY A 96 -0.47 9.50 7.48
C GLY A 96 0.80 10.28 7.82
N PHE A 97 1.88 10.04 7.07
CA PHE A 97 3.14 10.75 7.24
C PHE A 97 2.99 12.24 6.93
N TYR A 98 2.33 12.59 5.83
CA TYR A 98 1.95 13.97 5.52
C TYR A 98 1.06 14.58 6.62
N SER A 99 0.18 13.77 7.21
CA SER A 99 -0.71 14.23 8.28
C SER A 99 0.05 14.69 9.52
N ILE A 100 1.10 13.97 9.94
CA ILE A 100 1.86 14.25 11.17
C ILE A 100 2.22 15.74 11.30
N ASN A 101 2.62 16.39 10.19
CA ASN A 101 3.07 17.78 10.19
C ASN A 101 1.98 18.79 9.81
N SER A 102 0.91 18.35 9.15
CA SER A 102 -0.13 19.25 8.61
C SER A 102 -1.43 19.26 9.42
N ASP A 103 -1.62 18.28 10.30
CA ASP A 103 -2.88 17.98 11.02
C ASP A 103 -4.10 17.77 10.11
N LYS A 104 -3.84 17.58 8.80
CA LYS A 104 -4.82 17.17 7.80
C LYS A 104 -4.67 15.69 7.52
N LEU A 105 -5.77 14.97 7.42
CA LEU A 105 -5.78 13.54 7.10
C LEU A 105 -5.74 13.28 5.59
N VAL A 106 -5.82 14.34 4.78
CA VAL A 106 -5.88 14.27 3.32
C VAL A 106 -5.04 15.38 2.69
N LEU A 107 -4.66 15.21 1.43
CA LEU A 107 -3.92 16.19 0.66
C LEU A 107 -4.87 17.11 -0.11
N GLN A 108 -4.43 18.34 -0.39
CA GLN A 108 -5.12 19.20 -1.37
C GLN A 108 -4.84 18.69 -2.79
N ASP A 109 -5.76 18.90 -3.74
CA ASP A 109 -5.69 18.31 -5.08
C ASP A 109 -4.35 18.55 -5.80
N ALA A 110 -3.84 19.78 -5.76
CA ALA A 110 -2.55 20.11 -6.37
C ALA A 110 -1.38 19.37 -5.71
N VAL A 111 -1.35 19.34 -4.38
CA VAL A 111 -0.31 18.65 -3.60
C VAL A 111 -0.40 17.14 -3.81
N ALA A 112 -1.61 16.59 -3.88
CA ALA A 112 -1.86 15.18 -4.16
C ALA A 112 -1.33 14.78 -5.54
N ASN A 113 -1.53 15.60 -6.57
CA ASN A 113 -0.97 15.34 -7.89
C ASN A 113 0.57 15.33 -7.88
N TYR A 114 1.20 16.36 -7.29
CA TYR A 114 2.66 16.42 -7.21
C TYR A 114 3.25 15.24 -6.44
N CYS A 115 2.71 14.96 -5.24
CA CYS A 115 3.16 13.85 -4.41
C CYS A 115 2.94 12.49 -5.06
N PHE A 116 1.80 12.28 -5.72
CA PHE A 116 1.52 11.03 -6.42
C PHE A 116 2.52 10.82 -7.56
N THR A 117 2.77 11.83 -8.39
CA THR A 117 3.77 11.76 -9.46
C THR A 117 5.17 11.47 -8.90
N ASP A 118 5.59 12.16 -7.84
CA ASP A 118 6.90 11.95 -7.22
C ASP A 118 7.05 10.51 -6.68
N VAL A 119 6.03 9.99 -5.99
CA VAL A 119 6.03 8.60 -5.49
C VAL A 119 6.18 7.61 -6.64
N ILE A 120 5.40 7.75 -7.71
CA ILE A 120 5.46 6.83 -8.85
C ILE A 120 6.81 6.92 -9.57
N SER A 121 7.37 8.12 -9.75
CA SER A 121 8.69 8.33 -10.34
C SER A 121 9.80 7.65 -9.52
N ILE A 122 9.74 7.72 -8.19
CA ILE A 122 10.70 7.04 -7.29
C ILE A 122 10.55 5.52 -7.37
N LEU A 123 9.33 5.00 -7.43
CA LEU A 123 9.11 3.56 -7.57
C LEU A 123 9.66 3.05 -8.92
N ALA A 124 9.37 3.76 -10.00
CA ALA A 124 9.87 3.40 -11.33
C ALA A 124 11.40 3.42 -11.40
N SER A 125 12.06 4.40 -10.77
CA SER A 125 13.53 4.45 -10.70
C SER A 125 14.16 3.32 -9.88
N ARG A 126 13.35 2.62 -9.08
CA ARG A 126 13.74 1.44 -8.29
C ARG A 126 13.28 0.12 -8.94
N GLY A 127 12.91 0.15 -10.23
CA GLY A 127 12.57 -1.05 -11.00
C GLY A 127 11.11 -1.49 -10.93
N ALA A 128 10.24 -0.70 -10.29
CA ALA A 128 8.81 -0.95 -10.32
C ALA A 128 8.22 -0.73 -11.72
N ASN A 129 7.13 -1.43 -12.06
CA ASN A 129 6.46 -1.25 -13.33
C ASN A 129 5.87 0.18 -13.48
N HIS A 130 6.20 0.88 -14.56
CA HIS A 130 5.72 2.25 -14.81
C HIS A 130 4.18 2.33 -14.96
N THR A 131 3.51 1.22 -15.30
CA THR A 131 2.04 1.15 -15.43
C THR A 131 1.32 0.78 -14.13
N ILE A 132 2.03 0.65 -12.99
CA ILE A 132 1.45 0.31 -11.67
C ILE A 132 0.19 1.13 -11.34
N PRO A 133 0.13 2.46 -11.54
CA PRO A 133 -1.08 3.23 -11.26
C PRO A 133 -2.32 2.69 -11.97
N THR A 134 -2.18 2.35 -13.24
CA THR A 134 -3.25 1.78 -14.07
C THR A 134 -3.57 0.35 -13.63
N LEU A 135 -2.53 -0.48 -13.44
CA LEU A 135 -2.66 -1.87 -12.99
C LEU A 135 -3.45 -1.97 -11.67
N CYS A 136 -3.15 -1.10 -10.72
CA CYS A 136 -3.77 -1.09 -9.39
C CYS A 136 -4.99 -0.18 -9.29
N SER A 137 -5.39 0.47 -10.39
CA SER A 137 -6.51 1.43 -10.42
C SER A 137 -6.40 2.53 -9.36
N VAL A 138 -5.18 3.01 -9.09
CA VAL A 138 -4.93 4.09 -8.13
C VAL A 138 -4.67 5.41 -8.83
N LYS A 139 -5.18 6.50 -8.25
CA LYS A 139 -5.07 7.86 -8.77
C LYS A 139 -4.71 8.82 -7.63
N SER A 140 -4.21 10.00 -7.99
CA SER A 140 -3.93 11.07 -7.03
C SER A 140 -5.17 11.49 -6.23
N SER A 141 -6.37 11.42 -6.81
CA SER A 141 -7.63 11.72 -6.11
C SER A 141 -7.89 10.80 -4.91
N ASN A 142 -7.30 9.61 -4.85
CA ASN A 142 -7.38 8.77 -3.66
C ASN A 142 -6.67 9.39 -2.45
N LEU A 143 -5.80 10.38 -2.65
CA LEU A 143 -5.07 11.06 -1.58
C LEU A 143 -5.84 12.25 -0.97
N THR A 144 -6.92 12.72 -1.62
CA THR A 144 -7.59 13.99 -1.29
C THR A 144 -8.83 13.82 -0.40
N GLY A 145 -9.25 12.56 -0.18
CA GLY A 145 -10.43 12.19 0.61
C GLY A 145 -11.75 12.70 0.04
N GLY A 146 -11.76 13.12 -1.24
CA GLY A 146 -12.93 13.43 -2.05
C GLY A 146 -14.06 14.11 -1.29
N SER A 147 -15.18 13.40 -1.22
CA SER A 147 -16.46 13.84 -0.64
C SER A 147 -16.59 13.61 0.87
N CYS A 148 -15.57 13.06 1.55
CA CYS A 148 -15.63 12.85 2.99
C CYS A 148 -15.68 14.19 3.75
N PRO A 149 -16.66 14.41 4.65
CA PRO A 149 -16.80 15.70 5.33
C PRO A 149 -15.74 15.93 6.41
N VAL A 150 -15.15 14.87 6.96
CA VAL A 150 -14.08 14.96 7.96
C VAL A 150 -12.73 14.83 7.28
N LYS A 151 -11.88 15.85 7.41
CA LYS A 151 -10.56 15.92 6.75
C LYS A 151 -9.40 16.29 7.69
N ASP A 152 -9.68 16.58 8.95
CA ASP A 152 -8.69 16.99 9.96
C ASP A 152 -8.71 16.08 11.19
N VAL A 153 -7.59 16.02 11.90
CA VAL A 153 -7.38 15.14 13.04
C VAL A 153 -8.32 15.47 14.22
N VAL A 154 -8.54 16.76 14.49
CA VAL A 154 -9.32 17.21 15.65
C VAL A 154 -10.78 16.81 15.50
N THR A 155 -11.37 17.03 14.33
CA THR A 155 -12.75 16.62 14.04
C THR A 155 -12.88 15.09 14.04
N PHE A 156 -11.87 14.38 13.52
CA PHE A 156 -11.86 12.92 13.52
C PHE A 156 -11.89 12.35 14.94
N GLU A 157 -10.99 12.79 15.81
CA GLU A 157 -10.88 12.28 17.19
C GLU A 157 -12.10 12.63 18.06
N LYS A 158 -12.81 13.71 17.74
CA LYS A 158 -14.10 14.05 18.39
C LYS A 158 -15.25 13.16 17.93
N THR A 159 -15.22 12.69 16.69
CA THR A 159 -16.30 11.92 16.06
C THR A 159 -16.15 10.42 16.29
N VAL A 160 -14.92 9.93 16.35
CA VAL A 160 -14.59 8.50 16.42
C VAL A 160 -13.99 8.17 17.78
N ASN A 161 -14.32 6.99 18.30
CA ASN A 161 -13.59 6.43 19.43
C ASN A 161 -12.20 5.94 18.95
N ALA A 162 -11.23 6.86 18.96
CA ALA A 162 -9.88 6.61 18.47
C ALA A 162 -9.16 5.51 19.24
N SER A 163 -9.35 5.41 20.56
CA SER A 163 -8.68 4.37 21.36
C SER A 163 -9.14 2.98 20.95
N LYS A 164 -10.45 2.77 20.79
CA LYS A 164 -11.02 1.49 20.31
C LYS A 164 -10.54 1.14 18.91
N LEU A 165 -10.45 2.13 18.01
CA LEU A 165 -9.96 1.93 16.64
C LEU A 165 -8.48 1.50 16.65
N LEU A 166 -7.65 2.16 17.44
CA LEU A 166 -6.23 1.85 17.55
C LEU A 166 -5.98 0.50 18.22
N GLU A 167 -6.73 0.18 19.28
CA GLU A 167 -6.66 -1.13 19.94
C GLU A 167 -6.96 -2.25 18.94
N ALA A 168 -8.03 -2.10 18.15
CA ALA A 168 -8.43 -3.09 17.14
C ALA A 168 -7.40 -3.28 16.01
N CYS A 169 -6.66 -2.24 15.62
CA CYS A 169 -5.82 -2.23 14.42
C CYS A 169 -4.31 -2.18 14.68
N SER A 170 -3.88 -2.06 15.94
CA SER A 170 -2.46 -1.98 16.32
C SER A 170 -1.69 -3.27 16.08
N THR A 171 -2.33 -4.42 16.36
CA THR A 171 -1.76 -5.75 16.15
C THR A 171 -2.78 -6.62 15.44
N VAL A 172 -2.59 -6.78 14.13
CA VAL A 172 -3.51 -7.56 13.29
C VAL A 172 -2.87 -8.91 12.99
N ASP A 173 -3.47 -9.98 13.51
CA ASP A 173 -3.10 -11.34 13.16
C ASP A 173 -3.79 -11.75 11.84
N PRO A 174 -3.05 -12.25 10.82
CA PRO A 174 -3.64 -12.59 9.52
C PRO A 174 -4.79 -13.59 9.60
N LEU A 175 -4.68 -14.64 10.43
CA LEU A 175 -5.68 -15.69 10.52
C LEU A 175 -6.95 -15.18 11.22
N LYS A 176 -6.77 -14.49 12.35
CA LYS A 176 -7.89 -13.88 13.07
C LYS A 176 -8.58 -12.83 12.22
N GLU A 177 -7.85 -11.94 11.56
CA GLU A 177 -8.48 -10.88 10.78
C GLU A 177 -9.21 -11.43 9.54
N CYS A 178 -8.70 -12.48 8.89
CA CYS A 178 -9.37 -13.06 7.74
C CYS A 178 -10.64 -13.87 8.12
N CYS A 179 -10.65 -14.54 9.28
CA CYS A 179 -11.75 -15.43 9.68
C CYS A 179 -12.73 -14.80 10.68
N ARG A 180 -12.25 -13.94 11.58
CA ARG A 180 -13.01 -13.27 12.66
C ARG A 180 -12.51 -11.83 12.82
N PRO A 181 -12.79 -10.96 11.84
CA PRO A 181 -12.18 -9.64 11.75
C PRO A 181 -12.55 -8.76 12.95
N VAL A 182 -11.58 -7.98 13.42
CA VAL A 182 -11.76 -6.98 14.49
C VAL A 182 -11.41 -5.59 13.97
N CYS A 183 -10.32 -5.46 13.22
CA CYS A 183 -9.87 -4.18 12.68
C CYS A 183 -10.77 -3.70 11.53
N GLN A 184 -11.14 -4.56 10.57
CA GLN A 184 -12.06 -4.17 9.47
C GLN A 184 -13.40 -3.61 9.99
N PRO A 185 -14.10 -4.25 10.95
CA PRO A 185 -15.30 -3.68 11.56
C PRO A 185 -15.06 -2.35 12.26
N ALA A 186 -13.95 -2.21 13.01
CA ALA A 186 -13.61 -0.94 13.67
C ALA A 186 -13.39 0.20 12.67
N ILE A 187 -12.70 -0.09 11.55
CA ILE A 187 -12.52 0.86 10.44
C ILE A 187 -13.88 1.24 9.84
N MET A 188 -14.78 0.27 9.63
CA MET A 188 -16.09 0.54 9.06
C MET A 188 -16.97 1.38 9.99
N ASP A 189 -16.98 1.06 11.29
CA ASP A 189 -17.68 1.87 12.31
C ASP A 189 -17.18 3.32 12.31
N ALA A 190 -15.86 3.51 12.31
CA ALA A 190 -15.26 4.84 12.20
C ALA A 190 -15.67 5.55 10.89
N THR A 191 -15.63 4.83 9.77
CA THR A 191 -16.00 5.34 8.44
C THR A 191 -17.45 5.83 8.42
N LEU A 192 -18.39 5.06 8.97
CA LEU A 192 -19.82 5.39 9.02
C LEU A 192 -20.09 6.63 9.89
N LYS A 193 -19.36 6.76 11.01
CA LYS A 193 -19.48 7.92 11.90
C LYS A 193 -19.02 9.20 11.20
N ILE A 194 -17.85 9.17 10.56
CA ILE A 194 -17.32 10.36 9.88
C ILE A 194 -18.01 10.66 8.55
N SER A 195 -18.69 9.69 7.93
CA SER A 195 -19.51 9.95 6.74
C SER A 195 -20.84 10.62 7.08
N GLY A 196 -21.12 10.89 8.36
CA GLY A 196 -22.38 11.48 8.83
C GLY A 196 -23.55 10.51 8.89
N ARG A 197 -23.34 9.20 8.72
CA ARG A 197 -24.42 8.21 8.61
C ARG A 197 -25.07 7.83 9.95
N GLN A 198 -24.39 8.08 11.07
CA GLN A 198 -24.98 7.87 12.40
C GLN A 198 -26.07 8.92 12.71
N LEU A 199 -25.89 10.16 12.24
CA LEU A 199 -26.83 11.27 12.50
C LEU A 199 -28.12 11.17 11.66
N THR A 200 -28.10 10.43 10.56
CA THR A 200 -29.26 10.31 9.64
C THR A 200 -30.13 9.08 9.88
N MET A 201 -29.77 8.20 10.82
CA MET A 201 -30.59 7.00 11.14
C MET A 201 -31.62 7.29 12.24
N ASP A 202 -31.37 8.28 13.10
CA ASP A 202 -32.30 8.69 14.16
C ASP A 202 -33.24 9.83 13.73
N GLU A 203 -32.93 10.58 12.67
CA GLU A 203 -33.78 11.65 12.16
C GLU A 203 -34.02 11.51 10.64
N ASN A 204 -35.28 11.18 10.31
CA ASN A 204 -35.92 11.30 9.00
C ASN A 204 -35.70 10.20 7.95
N LYS A 205 -36.72 9.33 7.90
CA LYS A 205 -37.28 8.84 6.63
C LYS A 205 -37.53 10.06 5.73
N ASN A 206 -36.94 10.05 4.54
CA ASN A 206 -37.11 11.00 3.42
C ASN A 206 -35.98 12.02 3.24
N MET A 207 -34.93 11.66 2.52
CA MET A 207 -34.33 12.57 1.54
C MET A 207 -33.69 11.78 0.39
N VAL A 208 -34.18 12.09 -0.81
CA VAL A 208 -33.70 11.67 -2.12
C VAL A 208 -32.24 12.12 -2.29
N GLY A 209 -31.31 11.17 -2.45
CA GLY A 209 -29.89 11.48 -2.64
C GLY A 209 -28.99 10.26 -2.89
N GLU A 210 -29.53 9.16 -3.44
CA GLU A 210 -28.93 7.82 -3.45
C GLU A 210 -27.63 7.67 -4.28
N PHE A 211 -27.19 8.70 -5.02
CA PHE A 211 -26.07 8.59 -5.97
C PHE A 211 -24.69 9.05 -5.48
N ASN A 212 -24.55 9.65 -4.28
CA ASN A 212 -23.25 10.13 -3.75
C ASN A 212 -22.76 9.41 -2.47
N HIS A 213 -23.52 8.43 -1.97
CA HIS A 213 -23.27 7.86 -0.65
C HIS A 213 -22.20 6.76 -0.62
N ILE A 214 -22.03 6.00 -1.72
CA ILE A 214 -21.03 4.92 -1.81
C ILE A 214 -19.62 5.52 -1.97
N ASP A 215 -19.50 6.54 -2.81
CA ASP A 215 -18.23 7.23 -3.04
C ASP A 215 -17.75 7.95 -1.78
N ALA A 216 -18.66 8.59 -1.04
CA ALA A 216 -18.35 9.19 0.26
C ALA A 216 -17.86 8.19 1.31
N LEU A 217 -18.38 6.97 1.34
CA LEU A 217 -17.89 5.93 2.24
C LEU A 217 -16.49 5.45 1.85
N ALA A 218 -16.22 5.29 0.55
CA ALA A 218 -14.89 4.92 0.06
C ALA A 218 -13.85 6.00 0.38
N ASP A 219 -14.21 7.28 0.16
CA ASP A 219 -13.40 8.45 0.48
C ASP A 219 -13.12 8.53 1.99
N CYS A 220 -14.15 8.40 2.83
CA CYS A 220 -14.01 8.41 4.28
C CYS A 220 -13.19 7.23 4.80
N LYS A 221 -13.28 6.07 4.16
CA LYS A 221 -12.41 4.94 4.50
C LYS A 221 -10.94 5.29 4.32
N GLY A 222 -10.60 6.06 3.27
CA GLY A 222 -9.26 6.63 3.07
C GLY A 222 -8.81 7.52 4.23
N VAL A 223 -9.69 8.37 4.74
CA VAL A 223 -9.44 9.24 5.92
C VAL A 223 -9.11 8.40 7.16
N VAL A 224 -9.88 7.34 7.43
CA VAL A 224 -9.62 6.43 8.56
C VAL A 224 -8.25 5.76 8.44
N TYR A 225 -7.86 5.31 7.24
CA TYR A 225 -6.54 4.72 7.01
C TYR A 225 -5.41 5.73 7.21
N SER A 226 -5.59 6.98 6.78
CA SER A 226 -4.62 8.05 7.01
C SER A 226 -4.43 8.31 8.52
N TYR A 227 -5.52 8.31 9.29
CA TYR A 227 -5.45 8.46 10.75
C TYR A 227 -4.71 7.29 11.42
N LEU A 228 -5.01 6.05 11.03
CA LEU A 228 -4.28 4.87 11.52
C LEU A 228 -2.79 4.97 11.19
N SER A 229 -2.46 5.38 9.96
CA SER A 229 -1.08 5.55 9.49
C SER A 229 -0.30 6.61 10.28
N ARG A 230 -0.98 7.65 10.75
CA ARG A 230 -0.39 8.69 11.61
C ARG A 230 0.00 8.15 12.99
N LYS A 231 -0.81 7.22 13.54
CA LYS A 231 -0.68 6.75 14.93
C LYS A 231 0.14 5.47 15.07
N LEU A 232 0.13 4.61 14.06
CA LEU A 232 0.86 3.34 14.08
C LEU A 232 2.32 3.53 13.63
N PRO A 233 3.28 2.77 14.18
CA PRO A 233 4.62 2.66 13.61
C PRO A 233 4.55 2.21 12.14
N LEU A 234 5.50 2.68 11.32
CA LEU A 234 5.50 2.45 9.86
C LEU A 234 5.36 0.97 9.49
N ASP A 235 6.13 0.09 10.13
CA ASP A 235 6.09 -1.36 9.84
C ASP A 235 4.78 -2.02 10.28
N ALA A 236 4.23 -1.58 11.41
CA ALA A 236 2.94 -2.05 11.92
C ALA A 236 1.81 -1.62 10.99
N ALA A 237 1.79 -0.35 10.58
CA ALA A 237 0.83 0.17 9.60
C ALA A 237 0.89 -0.61 8.29
N ASN A 238 2.11 -0.84 7.77
CA ASN A 238 2.31 -1.55 6.52
C ASN A 238 1.80 -3.00 6.61
N THR A 239 2.15 -3.69 7.68
CA THR A 239 1.69 -5.06 7.93
C THR A 239 0.17 -5.13 8.05
N THR A 240 -0.43 -4.25 8.86
CA THR A 240 -1.87 -4.16 9.03
C THR A 240 -2.59 -3.93 7.70
N PHE A 241 -2.19 -2.94 6.89
CA PHE A 241 -2.91 -2.66 5.63
C PHE A 241 -2.75 -3.76 4.59
N ARG A 242 -1.59 -4.42 4.52
CA ARG A 242 -1.39 -5.59 3.67
C ARG A 242 -2.33 -6.72 4.06
N ILE A 243 -2.41 -7.05 5.35
CA ILE A 243 -3.32 -8.09 5.86
C ILE A 243 -4.77 -7.76 5.55
N LEU A 244 -5.22 -6.53 5.86
CA LEU A 244 -6.60 -6.11 5.61
C LEU A 244 -6.98 -6.18 4.12
N SER A 245 -6.01 -5.96 3.23
CA SER A 245 -6.19 -6.05 1.79
C SER A 245 -6.23 -7.51 1.32
N ALA A 246 -5.32 -8.36 1.82
CA ALA A 246 -5.27 -9.78 1.50
C ALA A 246 -6.51 -10.55 1.99
N CYS A 247 -6.99 -10.26 3.20
CA CYS A 247 -8.20 -10.89 3.75
C CYS A 247 -9.48 -10.58 2.96
N LYS A 248 -9.50 -9.49 2.19
CA LYS A 248 -10.62 -9.17 1.29
C LYS A 248 -10.67 -10.10 0.07
N ILE A 249 -9.50 -10.52 -0.44
CA ILE A 249 -9.38 -11.34 -1.65
C ILE A 249 -9.88 -12.76 -1.39
N ASN A 250 -9.70 -13.28 -0.17
CA ASN A 250 -10.12 -14.62 0.24
C ASN A 250 -11.63 -14.77 0.53
N LYS A 251 -12.46 -13.75 0.27
CA LYS A 251 -13.93 -13.87 0.36
C LYS A 251 -14.60 -14.29 -0.96
N GLY A 252 -13.82 -14.53 -2.01
CA GLY A 252 -14.27 -15.24 -3.21
C GLY A 252 -14.01 -16.73 -3.06
N THR A 253 -15.01 -17.56 -3.39
CA THR A 253 -14.99 -19.04 -3.42
C THR A 253 -14.90 -19.77 -2.06
N GLY A 254 -16.00 -19.71 -1.30
CA GLY A 254 -16.44 -20.86 -0.51
C GLY A 254 -17.50 -21.60 -1.32
N PHE A 255 -17.24 -22.88 -1.61
CA PHE A 255 -18.29 -23.85 -1.97
C PHE A 255 -19.25 -24.03 -0.79
#